data_AF-A0A9P6PIM1-F1
#
_entry.id   AF-A0A9P6PIM1-F1
#
_cell.length_a   1.000
_cell.length_b   1.000
_cell.length_c   1.000
_cell.angle_alpha   90.00
_cell.angle_beta   90.00
_cell.angle_gamma   90.00
#
_symmetry.space_group_name_H-M   'P 1'
#
loop_
_entity.id
_entity.type
_entity.pdbx_description
1 polymer ?
#
loop_
_entity_poly.entity_id
_entity_poly.type
_entity_poly.pdbx_seq_one_letter_code
_entity_poly.pdbx_strand_id
1 'polypeptide(L)'
;MKLPGVWPFVYAALAGVVLVAYVFAGAPRGDAVSRAAAVFWVAAAPFALLRKPPLASGAWRGFLLTAGLVLFVACWHALVVARAAGVIFVLSLLLIVWLADIGAYFAGRRFGRRKLAPAISPGKTWEGAIGGWLSVVVIAALALAAYPGVPTVAGALLERLGMAGALLALSVLVAFSIVGDLFESLLKRQAGVKDSSQLLPGHGGVLDRIDALLPLESLMMQHCVTLLGSTGSIGDSTLDVIARHPDRFSVHTLTAHRNWEKLAAQCVRFAPRAAVVGDAQAAAQLRARLREAGCATHVAHGRDALAAAASDAECNTVVAAIVGAAGLEPTLAAARAGKRILLANKEALVMSGALFIDAVQAGGATLLPVDSEHNAIFQCFPREPGLHGGVTRIILTASGGPFRLREPATLVDVTPDDACKHPNWAMGRKISVDSATMMNKGLEVIEARWLFDLRPEQIDVLIHPQSVIHSLVSYADGSTLAQLGNPDMRTPIAHALAFPARVASGVEPLDLTQVATLTFEKPDVERFPCLAFALQALRDGGSASTVLNAANEIAVEAFLARQIGFTAIAAIVGDVLEQVHADVSTTLDAVLDVDARARRAAHHALARYSGRESADGRARTATGQRG
;
A
#
# COMPACT_ATOMS: atom_id res chain seq x y z
N MET A 1 15.72 -45.51 9.20
CA MET A 1 15.87 -44.88 10.53
C MET A 1 14.46 -44.69 11.11
N LYS A 2 14.03 -45.52 12.07
CA LYS A 2 12.72 -45.37 12.72
C LYS A 2 12.84 -44.27 13.78
N LEU A 3 12.28 -43.10 13.52
CA LEU A 3 12.23 -42.02 14.51
C LEU A 3 11.33 -42.45 15.68
N PRO A 4 11.75 -42.25 16.95
CA PRO A 4 10.98 -42.70 18.11
C PRO A 4 9.62 -41.98 18.21
N GLY A 5 8.61 -42.67 18.75
CA GLY A 5 7.18 -42.39 18.58
C GLY A 5 6.62 -41.06 19.10
N VAL A 6 7.44 -40.12 19.56
CA VAL A 6 6.98 -38.80 20.05
C VAL A 6 7.17 -37.69 19.01
N TRP A 7 8.16 -37.83 18.12
CA TRP A 7 8.53 -36.79 17.14
C TRP A 7 7.45 -36.43 16.12
N PRO A 8 6.65 -37.37 15.57
CA PRO A 8 5.57 -37.03 14.64
C PRO A 8 4.48 -36.16 15.28
N PHE A 9 4.24 -36.33 16.58
CA PHE A 9 3.26 -35.54 17.34
C PHE A 9 3.77 -34.12 17.57
N VAL A 10 5.05 -33.97 17.94
CA VAL A 10 5.68 -32.65 18.12
C VAL A 10 5.70 -31.87 16.80
N TYR A 11 6.12 -32.50 15.69
CA TYR A 11 6.15 -31.85 14.38
C TYR A 11 4.76 -31.41 13.92
N ALA A 12 3.74 -32.26 14.07
CA ALA A 12 2.40 -31.92 13.64
C ALA A 12 1.78 -30.84 14.54
N ALA A 13 2.00 -30.88 15.87
CA ALA A 13 1.55 -29.84 16.78
C ALA A 13 2.22 -28.49 16.48
N LEU A 14 3.53 -28.49 16.21
CA LEU A 14 4.25 -27.30 15.77
C LEU A 14 3.69 -26.76 14.45
N ALA A 15 3.46 -27.63 13.46
CA ALA A 15 2.89 -27.26 12.17
C ALA A 15 1.45 -26.70 12.32
N GLY A 16 0.65 -27.28 13.22
CA GLY A 16 -0.69 -26.78 13.56
C GLY A 16 -0.65 -25.40 14.23
N VAL A 17 0.25 -25.20 15.19
CA VAL A 17 0.45 -23.90 15.84
C VAL A 17 0.97 -22.85 14.85
N VAL A 18 1.92 -23.23 13.98
CA VAL A 18 2.46 -22.34 12.93
C VAL A 18 1.39 -22.00 11.89
N LEU A 19 0.55 -22.96 11.48
CA LEU A 19 -0.54 -22.69 10.53
C LEU A 19 -1.65 -21.85 11.16
N VAL A 20 -2.00 -22.10 12.43
CA VAL A 20 -2.94 -21.25 13.18
C VAL A 20 -2.35 -19.84 13.32
N ALA A 21 -1.10 -19.71 13.74
CA ALA A 21 -0.42 -18.43 13.79
C ALA A 21 -0.38 -17.74 12.43
N TYR A 22 -0.16 -18.47 11.33
CA TYR A 22 -0.21 -17.96 9.95
C TYR A 22 -1.61 -17.49 9.55
N VAL A 23 -2.67 -18.24 9.87
CA VAL A 23 -4.07 -17.85 9.60
C VAL A 23 -4.45 -16.62 10.42
N PHE A 24 -3.98 -16.49 11.66
CA PHE A 24 -4.23 -15.33 12.52
C PHE A 24 -3.32 -14.13 12.21
N ALA A 25 -2.15 -14.35 11.61
CA ALA A 25 -1.19 -13.31 11.22
C ALA A 25 -1.39 -12.80 9.78
N GLY A 26 -1.95 -13.61 8.88
CA GLY A 26 -2.05 -13.33 7.44
C GLY A 26 -3.47 -13.11 6.91
N ALA A 27 -4.53 -13.49 7.62
CA ALA A 27 -5.89 -13.19 7.15
C ALA A 27 -6.17 -11.68 7.32
N PRO A 28 -6.61 -10.95 6.26
CA PRO A 28 -7.13 -9.60 6.44
C PRO A 28 -8.24 -9.65 7.48
N ARG A 29 -8.11 -8.84 8.54
CA ARG A 29 -9.05 -8.76 9.66
C ARG A 29 -10.47 -8.53 9.12
N GLY A 30 -11.25 -9.60 8.92
CA GLY A 30 -12.49 -9.46 8.14
C GLY A 30 -13.46 -10.64 8.21
N ASP A 31 -13.09 -11.85 7.77
CA ASP A 31 -14.13 -12.86 7.58
C ASP A 31 -14.50 -13.59 8.88
N ALA A 32 -15.64 -13.22 9.47
CA ALA A 32 -16.23 -13.92 10.62
C ALA A 32 -16.48 -15.41 10.32
N VAL A 33 -16.71 -15.76 9.05
CA VAL A 33 -16.91 -17.14 8.60
C VAL A 33 -15.61 -17.94 8.67
N SER A 34 -14.48 -17.36 8.26
CA SER A 34 -13.16 -17.98 8.36
C SER A 34 -12.75 -18.19 9.82
N ARG A 35 -13.03 -17.23 10.70
CA ARG A 35 -12.79 -17.36 12.15
C ARG A 35 -13.69 -18.41 12.79
N ALA A 36 -14.99 -18.43 12.47
CA ALA A 36 -15.93 -19.42 12.98
C ALA A 36 -15.57 -20.84 12.50
N ALA A 37 -15.18 -21.00 11.24
CA ALA A 37 -14.73 -22.27 10.69
C ALA A 37 -13.41 -22.72 11.34
N ALA A 38 -12.43 -21.83 11.52
CA ALA A 38 -11.19 -22.15 12.22
C ALA A 38 -11.46 -22.58 13.68
N VAL A 39 -12.33 -21.86 14.40
CA VAL A 39 -12.72 -22.23 15.78
C VAL A 39 -13.46 -23.57 15.82
N PHE A 40 -14.40 -23.82 14.90
CA PHE A 40 -15.11 -25.10 14.81
C PHE A 40 -14.14 -26.26 14.55
N TRP A 41 -13.24 -26.11 13.59
CA TRP A 41 -12.29 -27.17 13.24
C TRP A 41 -11.20 -27.37 14.28
N VAL A 42 -10.72 -26.33 14.96
CA VAL A 42 -9.68 -26.43 16.00
C VAL A 42 -10.22 -26.89 17.36
N ALA A 43 -11.44 -26.46 17.72
CA ALA A 43 -12.00 -26.73 19.06
C ALA A 43 -13.08 -27.81 19.07
N ALA A 44 -14.02 -27.80 18.12
CA ALA A 44 -15.20 -28.67 18.15
C ALA A 44 -14.96 -30.03 17.46
N ALA A 45 -14.35 -30.04 16.28
CA ALA A 45 -14.11 -31.25 15.49
C ALA A 45 -13.18 -32.28 16.18
N PRO A 46 -12.06 -31.90 16.84
CA PRO A 46 -11.18 -32.85 17.51
C PRO A 46 -11.88 -33.47 18.72
N PHE A 47 -12.67 -32.68 19.46
CA PHE A 47 -13.47 -33.16 20.59
C PHE A 47 -14.55 -34.16 20.16
N ALA A 48 -15.18 -33.95 19.00
CA ALA A 48 -16.14 -34.90 18.43
C ALA A 48 -15.46 -36.20 17.95
N LEU A 49 -14.26 -36.12 17.38
CA LEU A 49 -13.48 -37.27 16.88
C LEU A 49 -12.83 -38.10 18.01
N LEU A 50 -12.54 -37.49 19.17
CA LEU A 50 -12.00 -38.18 20.35
C LEU A 50 -13.02 -39.05 21.08
N ARG A 51 -14.33 -38.89 20.82
CA ARG A 51 -15.42 -39.60 21.52
C ARG A 51 -15.69 -41.05 21.06
N LYS A 52 -15.03 -41.56 20.01
CA LYS A 52 -15.27 -42.92 19.49
C LYS A 52 -14.04 -43.85 19.58
N PRO A 53 -14.23 -45.18 19.75
CA PRO A 53 -13.13 -46.13 19.95
C PRO A 53 -12.36 -46.40 18.65
N PRO A 54 -11.04 -46.71 18.70
CA PRO A 54 -10.13 -46.52 17.58
C PRO A 54 -9.90 -47.77 16.70
N LEU A 55 -9.65 -47.55 15.40
CA LEU A 55 -9.00 -48.51 14.49
C LEU A 55 -7.46 -48.36 14.45
N ALA A 56 -6.88 -47.35 15.10
CA ALA A 56 -5.42 -47.14 15.18
C ALA A 56 -4.97 -46.74 16.59
N SER A 57 -3.99 -47.46 17.15
CA SER A 57 -3.38 -47.19 18.46
C SER A 57 -2.08 -46.38 18.34
N GLY A 58 -1.77 -45.60 19.38
CA GLY A 58 -0.48 -44.90 19.53
C GLY A 58 -0.31 -43.62 18.71
N ALA A 59 0.96 -43.20 18.54
CA ALA A 59 1.40 -41.94 17.94
C ALA A 59 0.83 -41.63 16.54
N TRP A 60 0.42 -42.67 15.82
CA TRP A 60 -0.17 -42.58 14.49
C TRP A 60 -1.54 -41.88 14.49
N ARG A 61 -2.31 -42.01 15.58
CA ARG A 61 -3.62 -41.34 15.74
C ARG A 61 -3.47 -39.82 15.87
N GLY A 62 -2.49 -39.38 16.66
CA GLY A 62 -2.21 -37.95 16.85
C GLY A 62 -1.72 -37.30 15.56
N PHE A 63 -0.77 -37.94 14.87
CA PHE A 63 -0.26 -37.45 13.58
C PHE A 63 -1.37 -37.25 12.54
N LEU A 64 -2.25 -38.24 12.36
CA LEU A 64 -3.32 -38.17 11.36
C LEU A 64 -4.35 -37.09 11.69
N LEU A 65 -4.77 -36.95 12.96
CA LEU A 65 -5.70 -35.91 13.37
C LEU A 65 -5.12 -34.52 13.15
N THR A 66 -3.84 -34.32 13.48
CA THR A 66 -3.20 -33.01 13.36
C THR A 66 -2.88 -32.66 11.91
N ALA A 67 -2.35 -33.59 11.12
CA ALA A 67 -2.14 -33.38 9.68
C ALA A 67 -3.46 -33.09 8.95
N GLY A 68 -4.52 -33.78 9.37
CA GLY A 68 -5.88 -33.55 8.93
C GLY A 68 -6.43 -32.16 9.19
N LEU A 69 -6.30 -31.72 10.45
CA LEU A 69 -6.70 -30.38 10.90
C LEU A 69 -5.99 -29.28 10.10
N VAL A 70 -4.68 -29.47 9.90
CA VAL A 70 -3.80 -28.57 9.14
C VAL A 70 -4.26 -28.48 7.69
N LEU A 71 -4.50 -29.63 7.04
CA LEU A 71 -5.01 -29.64 5.66
C LEU A 71 -6.39 -28.97 5.57
N PHE A 72 -7.33 -29.32 6.44
CA PHE A 72 -8.72 -28.88 6.30
C PHE A 72 -8.92 -27.38 6.54
N VAL A 73 -8.25 -26.81 7.55
CA VAL A 73 -8.28 -25.37 7.83
C VAL A 73 -7.63 -24.58 6.69
N ALA A 74 -6.52 -25.09 6.14
CA ALA A 74 -5.87 -24.49 4.98
C ALA A 74 -6.78 -24.52 3.73
N CYS A 75 -7.50 -25.61 3.50
CA CYS A 75 -8.38 -25.78 2.33
C CYS A 75 -9.59 -24.84 2.38
N TRP A 76 -10.21 -24.69 3.56
CA TRP A 76 -11.30 -23.75 3.75
C TRP A 76 -10.87 -22.30 3.50
N HIS A 77 -9.71 -21.91 4.04
CA HIS A 77 -9.16 -20.58 3.83
C HIS A 77 -8.88 -20.31 2.34
N ALA A 78 -8.30 -21.28 1.63
CA ALA A 78 -8.01 -21.16 0.20
C ALA A 78 -9.27 -20.98 -0.66
N LEU A 79 -10.40 -21.64 -0.31
CA LEU A 79 -11.67 -21.46 -1.02
C LEU A 79 -12.27 -20.06 -0.80
N VAL A 80 -12.20 -19.55 0.43
CA VAL A 80 -12.65 -18.19 0.76
C VAL A 80 -11.86 -17.15 -0.04
N VAL A 81 -10.55 -17.36 -0.17
CA VAL A 81 -9.66 -16.49 -0.97
C VAL A 81 -9.94 -16.63 -2.46
N ALA A 82 -10.12 -17.85 -2.98
CA ALA A 82 -10.39 -18.09 -4.40
C ALA A 82 -11.68 -17.42 -4.89
N ARG A 83 -12.65 -17.17 -4.00
CA ARG A 83 -13.89 -16.43 -4.32
C ARG A 83 -13.62 -15.02 -4.86
N ALA A 84 -12.50 -14.40 -4.46
CA ALA A 84 -12.12 -13.06 -4.93
C ALA A 84 -11.70 -13.04 -6.41
N ALA A 85 -11.27 -14.18 -6.98
CA ALA A 85 -10.90 -14.32 -8.39
C ALA A 85 -12.11 -14.55 -9.32
N GLY A 86 -13.33 -14.53 -8.77
CA GLY A 86 -14.58 -14.70 -9.52
C GLY A 86 -15.07 -16.14 -9.59
N VAL A 87 -16.36 -16.30 -9.92
CA VAL A 87 -17.06 -17.59 -9.88
C VAL A 87 -16.45 -18.60 -10.86
N ILE A 88 -16.08 -18.16 -12.07
CA ILE A 88 -15.51 -19.04 -13.11
C ILE A 88 -14.17 -19.64 -12.65
N PHE A 89 -13.37 -18.86 -11.93
CA PHE A 89 -12.10 -19.32 -11.40
C PHE A 89 -12.30 -20.42 -10.34
N VAL A 90 -13.20 -20.19 -9.37
CA VAL A 90 -13.58 -21.20 -8.36
C VAL A 90 -14.13 -22.46 -9.03
N LEU A 91 -14.99 -22.32 -10.03
CA LEU A 91 -15.53 -23.44 -10.77
C LEU A 91 -14.44 -24.21 -11.53
N SER A 92 -13.48 -23.52 -12.15
CA SER A 92 -12.36 -24.18 -12.84
C SER A 92 -11.47 -24.97 -11.88
N LEU A 93 -11.35 -24.48 -10.65
CA LEU A 93 -10.55 -25.09 -9.60
C LEU A 93 -11.22 -26.35 -9.04
N LEU A 94 -12.53 -26.27 -8.76
CA LEU A 94 -13.35 -27.43 -8.43
C LEU A 94 -13.35 -28.45 -9.56
N LEU A 95 -13.43 -27.98 -10.81
CA LEU A 95 -13.40 -28.83 -12.00
C LEU A 95 -12.09 -29.61 -12.09
N ILE A 96 -10.93 -29.04 -11.77
CA ILE A 96 -9.66 -29.77 -11.74
C ILE A 96 -9.73 -30.95 -10.75
N VAL A 97 -10.24 -30.73 -9.54
CA VAL A 97 -10.41 -31.79 -8.54
C VAL A 97 -11.39 -32.86 -9.05
N TRP A 98 -12.51 -32.44 -9.62
CA TRP A 98 -13.52 -33.36 -10.16
C TRP A 98 -12.98 -34.20 -11.31
N LEU A 99 -12.22 -33.58 -12.21
CA LEU A 99 -11.58 -34.27 -13.33
C LEU A 99 -10.50 -35.24 -12.87
N ALA A 100 -9.74 -34.88 -11.83
CA ALA A 100 -8.77 -35.79 -11.22
C ALA A 100 -9.47 -37.04 -10.65
N ASP A 101 -10.58 -36.88 -9.93
CA ASP A 101 -11.34 -37.99 -9.35
C ASP A 101 -11.98 -38.87 -10.41
N ILE A 102 -12.62 -38.26 -11.41
CA ILE A 102 -13.27 -38.95 -12.53
C ILE A 102 -12.23 -39.75 -13.32
N GLY A 103 -11.12 -39.09 -13.68
CA GLY A 103 -10.01 -39.73 -14.38
C GLY A 103 -9.42 -40.88 -13.57
N ALA A 104 -9.25 -40.69 -12.26
CA ALA A 104 -8.74 -41.72 -11.37
C ALA A 104 -9.69 -42.91 -11.20
N TYR A 105 -11.00 -42.66 -11.15
CA TYR A 105 -12.01 -43.70 -11.09
C TYR A 105 -12.03 -44.56 -12.36
N PHE A 106 -12.09 -43.94 -13.55
CA PHE A 106 -12.15 -44.69 -14.81
C PHE A 106 -10.84 -45.44 -15.10
N ALA A 107 -9.69 -44.80 -14.93
CA ALA A 107 -8.40 -45.45 -15.13
C ALA A 107 -8.16 -46.54 -14.08
N GLY A 108 -8.51 -46.29 -12.82
CA GLY A 108 -8.40 -47.28 -11.75
C GLY A 108 -9.32 -48.48 -11.94
N ARG A 109 -10.55 -48.29 -12.44
CA ARG A 109 -11.49 -49.39 -12.71
C ARG A 109 -11.07 -50.23 -13.91
N ARG A 110 -10.46 -49.63 -14.94
CA ARG A 110 -10.10 -50.33 -16.19
C ARG A 110 -8.69 -50.91 -16.19
N PHE A 111 -7.74 -50.25 -15.52
CA PHE A 111 -6.31 -50.59 -15.57
C PHE A 111 -5.68 -50.77 -14.17
N GLY A 112 -6.43 -50.56 -13.09
CA GLY A 112 -5.91 -50.56 -11.72
C GLY A 112 -5.43 -51.94 -11.27
N ARG A 113 -4.10 -52.12 -11.25
CA ARG A 113 -3.43 -53.34 -10.77
C ARG A 113 -2.73 -53.10 -9.44
N ARG A 114 -2.13 -51.93 -9.25
CA ARG A 114 -1.35 -51.59 -8.05
C ARG A 114 -2.15 -50.70 -7.12
N LYS A 115 -2.47 -51.22 -5.93
CA LYS A 115 -3.22 -50.48 -4.91
C LYS A 115 -2.37 -49.36 -4.31
N LEU A 116 -2.96 -48.17 -4.19
CA LEU A 116 -2.28 -46.98 -3.68
C LEU A 116 -2.16 -47.02 -2.14
N ALA A 117 -3.28 -47.28 -1.47
CA ALA A 117 -3.34 -47.34 0.00
C ALA A 117 -4.40 -48.37 0.45
N PRO A 118 -4.09 -49.68 0.40
CA PRO A 118 -5.05 -50.76 0.65
C PRO A 118 -5.75 -50.69 2.01
N ALA A 119 -5.03 -50.22 3.04
CA ALA A 119 -5.54 -50.11 4.41
C ALA A 119 -6.52 -48.95 4.61
N ILE A 120 -6.50 -47.94 3.74
CA ILE A 120 -7.27 -46.69 3.87
C ILE A 120 -8.39 -46.64 2.84
N SER A 121 -8.05 -46.92 1.57
CA SER A 121 -8.98 -46.93 0.44
C SER A 121 -8.67 -48.11 -0.49
N PRO A 122 -9.34 -49.26 -0.33
CA PRO A 122 -9.12 -50.46 -1.13
C PRO A 122 -9.38 -50.28 -2.64
N GLY A 123 -10.13 -49.23 -2.99
CA GLY A 123 -10.49 -48.91 -4.37
C GLY A 123 -9.42 -48.13 -5.15
N LYS A 124 -8.55 -47.37 -4.46
CA LYS A 124 -7.59 -46.47 -5.13
C LYS A 124 -6.36 -47.21 -5.63
N THR A 125 -5.91 -46.84 -6.82
CA THR A 125 -4.76 -47.46 -7.51
C THR A 125 -3.80 -46.40 -8.04
N TRP A 126 -2.53 -46.78 -8.20
CA TRP A 126 -1.52 -45.91 -8.81
C TRP A 126 -1.86 -45.61 -10.27
N GLU A 127 -2.40 -46.58 -11.01
CA GLU A 127 -2.87 -46.37 -12.37
C GLU A 127 -4.06 -45.40 -12.42
N GLY A 128 -4.92 -45.42 -11.39
CA GLY A 128 -5.94 -44.39 -11.17
C GLY A 128 -5.32 -43.00 -10.97
N ALA A 129 -4.37 -42.85 -10.05
CA ALA A 129 -3.71 -41.56 -9.80
C ALA A 129 -3.10 -40.94 -11.08
N ILE A 130 -2.42 -41.77 -11.88
CA ILE A 130 -1.86 -41.34 -13.18
C ILE A 130 -2.97 -40.93 -14.16
N GLY A 131 -4.07 -41.70 -14.22
CA GLY A 131 -5.23 -41.38 -15.07
C GLY A 131 -5.94 -40.09 -14.66
N GLY A 132 -6.04 -39.80 -13.36
CA GLY A 132 -6.55 -38.53 -12.84
C GLY A 132 -5.67 -37.35 -13.26
N TRP A 133 -4.35 -37.49 -13.10
CA TRP A 133 -3.38 -36.47 -13.53
C TRP A 133 -3.44 -36.19 -15.04
N LEU A 134 -3.43 -37.23 -15.87
CA LEU A 134 -3.55 -37.09 -17.32
C LEU A 134 -4.86 -36.41 -17.73
N SER A 135 -5.97 -36.75 -17.07
CA SER A 135 -7.28 -36.17 -17.37
C SER A 135 -7.29 -34.66 -17.12
N VAL A 136 -6.71 -34.21 -16.00
CA VAL A 136 -6.58 -32.78 -15.69
C VAL A 136 -5.71 -32.07 -16.71
N VAL A 137 -4.53 -32.61 -17.03
CA VAL A 137 -3.60 -31.95 -17.97
C VAL A 137 -4.21 -31.81 -19.36
N VAL A 138 -4.81 -32.89 -19.89
CA VAL A 138 -5.41 -32.88 -21.22
C VAL A 138 -6.61 -31.95 -21.29
N ILE A 139 -7.52 -32.03 -20.32
CA ILE A 139 -8.75 -31.21 -20.34
C ILE A 139 -8.43 -29.74 -20.07
N ALA A 140 -7.47 -29.44 -19.19
CA ALA A 140 -6.99 -28.07 -18.99
C ALA A 140 -6.38 -27.49 -20.27
N ALA A 141 -5.55 -28.26 -20.99
CA ALA A 141 -4.97 -27.82 -22.25
C ALA A 141 -6.04 -27.58 -23.33
N LEU A 142 -7.03 -28.47 -23.44
CA LEU A 142 -8.16 -28.31 -24.38
C LEU A 142 -9.03 -27.10 -24.01
N ALA A 143 -9.31 -26.89 -22.72
CA ALA A 143 -10.09 -25.74 -22.26
C ALA A 143 -9.39 -24.41 -22.57
N LEU A 144 -8.07 -24.35 -22.39
CA LEU A 144 -7.27 -23.17 -22.73
C LEU A 144 -7.21 -22.90 -24.23
N ALA A 145 -7.16 -23.96 -25.05
CA ALA A 145 -7.18 -23.83 -26.51
C ALA A 145 -8.56 -23.41 -27.04
N ALA A 146 -9.64 -23.94 -26.47
CA ALA A 146 -11.01 -23.68 -26.91
C ALA A 146 -11.56 -22.32 -26.43
N TYR A 147 -11.10 -21.85 -25.26
CA TYR A 147 -11.59 -20.63 -24.63
C TYR A 147 -10.45 -19.71 -24.16
N PRO A 148 -9.67 -19.13 -25.10
CA PRO A 148 -8.61 -18.19 -24.73
C PRO A 148 -9.19 -16.97 -24.03
N GLY A 149 -8.60 -16.59 -22.88
CA GLY A 149 -9.01 -15.42 -22.10
C GLY A 149 -10.04 -15.68 -20.99
N VAL A 150 -10.50 -16.93 -20.81
CA VAL A 150 -11.31 -17.28 -19.62
C VAL A 150 -10.38 -17.42 -18.40
N PRO A 151 -10.67 -16.76 -17.26
CA PRO A 151 -9.82 -16.75 -16.08
C PRO A 151 -9.92 -18.10 -15.34
N THR A 152 -9.25 -19.10 -15.90
CA THR A 152 -9.12 -20.44 -15.30
C THR A 152 -7.80 -20.58 -14.55
N VAL A 153 -7.76 -21.49 -13.58
CA VAL A 153 -6.55 -21.80 -12.81
C VAL A 153 -5.39 -22.21 -13.70
N ALA A 154 -5.65 -23.04 -14.72
CA ALA A 154 -4.64 -23.48 -15.66
C ALA A 154 -4.07 -22.30 -16.49
N GLY A 155 -4.93 -21.33 -16.85
CA GLY A 155 -4.52 -20.13 -17.58
C GLY A 155 -3.63 -19.23 -16.72
N ALA A 156 -4.05 -18.96 -15.49
CA ALA A 156 -3.27 -18.16 -14.54
C ALA A 156 -1.89 -18.79 -14.22
N LEU A 157 -1.84 -20.12 -14.10
CA LEU A 157 -0.57 -20.84 -13.91
C LEU A 157 0.34 -20.74 -15.14
N LEU A 158 -0.24 -20.85 -16.34
CA LEU A 158 0.50 -20.76 -17.61
C LEU A 158 1.10 -19.37 -17.83
N GLU A 159 0.33 -18.32 -17.55
CA GLU A 159 0.79 -16.93 -17.66
C GLU A 159 1.91 -16.61 -16.67
N ARG A 160 1.79 -17.07 -15.41
CA ARG A 160 2.78 -16.74 -14.37
C ARG A 160 4.06 -17.56 -14.45
N LEU A 161 3.95 -18.86 -14.69
CA LEU A 161 5.06 -19.80 -14.50
C LEU A 161 5.56 -20.41 -15.82
N GLY A 162 4.93 -20.05 -16.95
CA GLY A 162 5.17 -20.69 -18.23
C GLY A 162 4.68 -22.15 -18.26
N MET A 163 4.86 -22.82 -19.40
CA MET A 163 4.30 -24.16 -19.62
C MET A 163 4.85 -25.21 -18.65
N ALA A 164 6.16 -25.22 -18.41
CA ALA A 164 6.80 -26.17 -17.50
C ALA A 164 6.36 -25.96 -16.04
N GLY A 165 6.28 -24.70 -15.60
CA GLY A 165 5.85 -24.36 -14.25
C GLY A 165 4.36 -24.61 -14.02
N ALA A 166 3.52 -24.35 -15.02
CA ALA A 166 2.09 -24.66 -14.97
C ALA A 166 1.82 -26.17 -14.86
N LEU A 167 2.54 -26.98 -15.65
CA LEU A 167 2.46 -28.44 -15.57
C LEU A 167 2.89 -28.94 -14.18
N LEU A 168 3.97 -28.40 -13.62
CA LEU A 168 4.42 -28.76 -12.27
C LEU A 168 3.36 -28.38 -11.23
N ALA A 169 2.81 -27.17 -11.29
CA ALA A 169 1.81 -26.69 -10.35
C ALA A 169 0.50 -27.51 -10.42
N LEU A 170 0.01 -27.83 -11.62
CA LEU A 170 -1.15 -28.73 -11.79
C LEU A 170 -0.85 -30.14 -11.27
N SER A 171 0.36 -30.65 -11.47
CA SER A 171 0.79 -31.95 -10.97
C SER A 171 0.78 -31.99 -9.44
N VAL A 172 1.27 -30.94 -8.81
CA VAL A 172 1.26 -30.77 -7.36
C VAL A 172 -0.18 -30.68 -6.84
N LEU A 173 -1.05 -29.93 -7.52
CA LEU A 173 -2.46 -29.78 -7.16
C LEU A 173 -3.21 -31.12 -7.20
N VAL A 174 -3.00 -31.93 -8.25
CA VAL A 174 -3.56 -33.29 -8.34
C VAL A 174 -2.98 -34.21 -7.27
N ALA A 175 -1.68 -34.11 -6.98
CA ALA A 175 -1.09 -34.91 -5.90
C ALA A 175 -1.72 -34.58 -4.54
N PHE A 176 -1.96 -33.30 -4.26
CA PHE A 176 -2.63 -32.86 -3.04
C PHE A 176 -4.09 -33.32 -2.99
N SER A 177 -4.84 -33.27 -4.10
CA SER A 177 -6.22 -33.77 -4.11
C SER A 177 -6.30 -35.25 -3.75
N ILE A 178 -5.36 -36.07 -4.24
CA ILE A 178 -5.26 -37.50 -3.90
C ILE A 178 -4.97 -37.69 -2.41
N VAL A 179 -4.08 -36.87 -1.83
CA VAL A 179 -3.75 -36.91 -0.40
C VAL A 179 -4.95 -36.50 0.45
N GLY A 180 -5.67 -35.43 0.08
CA GLY A 180 -6.91 -34.99 0.75
C GLY A 180 -7.98 -36.08 0.75
N ASP A 181 -8.26 -36.67 -0.41
CA ASP A 181 -9.26 -37.74 -0.55
C ASP A 181 -8.83 -39.03 0.22
N LEU A 182 -7.53 -39.33 0.33
CA LEU A 182 -7.04 -40.41 1.21
C LEU A 182 -7.24 -40.09 2.69
N PHE A 183 -7.04 -38.83 3.08
CA PHE A 183 -7.26 -38.36 4.44
C PHE A 183 -8.75 -38.40 4.81
N GLU A 184 -9.66 -37.94 3.93
CA GLU A 184 -11.10 -38.03 4.16
C GLU A 184 -11.55 -39.50 4.22
N SER A 185 -11.05 -40.35 3.33
CA SER A 185 -11.30 -41.80 3.38
C SER A 185 -10.90 -42.39 4.74
N LEU A 186 -9.79 -41.94 5.33
CA LEU A 186 -9.34 -42.36 6.64
C LEU A 186 -10.29 -41.88 7.76
N LEU A 187 -10.75 -40.63 7.71
CA LEU A 187 -11.72 -40.09 8.67
C LEU A 187 -13.06 -40.82 8.62
N LYS A 188 -13.59 -41.08 7.41
CA LYS A 188 -14.82 -41.86 7.17
C LYS A 188 -14.74 -43.22 7.87
N ARG A 189 -13.63 -43.95 7.67
CA ARG A 189 -13.39 -45.25 8.31
C ARG A 189 -13.29 -45.15 9.83
N GLN A 190 -12.68 -44.10 10.37
CA GLN A 190 -12.63 -43.87 11.82
C GLN A 190 -13.99 -43.51 12.43
N ALA A 191 -14.85 -42.81 11.69
CA ALA A 191 -16.19 -42.44 12.13
C ALA A 191 -17.19 -43.60 12.08
N GLY A 192 -16.83 -44.72 11.44
CA GLY A 192 -17.71 -45.85 11.15
C GLY A 192 -18.73 -45.56 10.04
N VAL A 193 -18.48 -44.54 9.21
CA VAL A 193 -19.40 -44.07 8.16
C VAL A 193 -18.71 -44.17 6.80
N LYS A 194 -19.44 -44.58 5.76
CA LYS A 194 -18.87 -44.70 4.41
C LYS A 194 -18.80 -43.37 3.66
N ASP A 195 -19.80 -42.50 3.85
CA ASP A 195 -19.95 -41.21 3.14
C ASP A 195 -20.11 -40.08 4.16
N SER A 196 -19.47 -38.92 3.96
CA SER A 196 -19.46 -37.82 4.94
C SER A 196 -20.79 -37.05 5.00
N SER A 197 -21.66 -37.24 4.01
CA SER A 197 -23.07 -36.81 4.04
C SER A 197 -23.91 -37.59 3.02
N GLN A 198 -25.24 -37.56 3.17
CA GLN A 198 -26.20 -38.08 2.16
C GLN A 198 -26.70 -36.99 1.19
N LEU A 199 -26.21 -35.74 1.33
CA LEU A 199 -26.68 -34.58 0.56
C LEU A 199 -26.47 -34.73 -0.96
N LEU A 200 -25.47 -35.53 -1.38
CA LEU A 200 -25.21 -35.87 -2.77
C LEU A 200 -24.99 -37.39 -2.90
N PRO A 201 -26.01 -38.17 -3.31
CA PRO A 201 -25.88 -39.61 -3.46
C PRO A 201 -24.75 -39.99 -4.44
N GLY A 202 -23.87 -40.90 -4.02
CA GLY A 202 -22.80 -41.46 -4.86
C GLY A 202 -21.50 -40.64 -4.94
N HIS A 203 -21.39 -39.52 -4.21
CA HIS A 203 -20.29 -38.55 -4.37
C HIS A 203 -19.45 -38.30 -3.11
N GLY A 204 -19.57 -39.13 -2.07
CA GLY A 204 -18.69 -39.12 -0.90
C GLY A 204 -18.87 -37.94 0.08
N GLY A 205 -19.33 -36.78 -0.39
CA GLY A 205 -19.65 -35.57 0.38
C GLY A 205 -19.17 -34.27 -0.29
N VAL A 206 -19.49 -33.11 0.31
CA VAL A 206 -19.01 -31.77 -0.17
C VAL A 206 -17.53 -31.56 0.14
N LEU A 207 -17.03 -32.22 1.18
CA LEU A 207 -15.67 -32.08 1.69
C LEU A 207 -14.63 -32.66 0.73
N ASP A 208 -14.96 -33.74 0.01
CA ASP A 208 -14.09 -34.37 -0.99
C ASP A 208 -13.73 -33.42 -2.16
N ARG A 209 -14.32 -32.21 -2.25
CA ARG A 209 -14.23 -31.30 -3.41
C ARG A 209 -13.33 -30.07 -3.25
N ILE A 210 -12.81 -29.78 -2.06
CA ILE A 210 -12.20 -28.46 -1.75
C ILE A 210 -10.68 -28.56 -1.40
N ASP A 211 -10.09 -29.75 -1.38
CA ASP A 211 -8.83 -30.01 -0.66
C ASP A 211 -7.49 -29.60 -1.34
N ALA A 212 -7.51 -29.04 -2.55
CA ALA A 212 -6.29 -28.98 -3.38
C ALA A 212 -5.68 -27.58 -3.64
N LEU A 213 -6.21 -26.50 -3.03
CA LEU A 213 -6.14 -25.15 -3.62
C LEU A 213 -4.94 -24.28 -3.21
N LEU A 214 -3.80 -24.89 -2.91
CA LEU A 214 -2.71 -24.30 -2.12
C LEU A 214 -1.83 -23.15 -2.73
N PRO A 215 -1.70 -22.83 -4.04
CA PRO A 215 -0.61 -21.92 -4.48
C PRO A 215 -0.93 -20.46 -4.93
N LEU A 216 -2.16 -19.95 -4.89
CA LEU A 216 -2.54 -18.80 -5.75
C LEU A 216 -2.69 -17.42 -5.07
N GLU A 217 -2.29 -17.29 -3.80
CA GLU A 217 -2.46 -16.08 -2.98
C GLU A 217 -1.87 -14.79 -3.60
N SER A 218 -0.80 -14.88 -4.42
CA SER A 218 -0.02 -13.70 -4.84
C SER A 218 -0.25 -13.20 -6.27
N LEU A 219 -1.40 -13.45 -6.92
CA LEU A 219 -1.58 -13.04 -8.34
C LEU A 219 -2.72 -12.10 -8.71
N MET A 220 -3.85 -12.05 -7.98
CA MET A 220 -5.10 -11.68 -8.66
C MET A 220 -6.03 -10.69 -7.94
N MET A 221 -5.52 -9.86 -7.03
CA MET A 221 -6.34 -8.77 -6.47
C MET A 221 -6.10 -7.48 -7.27
N GLN A 222 -7.13 -7.02 -7.97
CA GLN A 222 -7.17 -5.64 -8.47
C GLN A 222 -7.43 -4.71 -7.29
N HIS A 223 -6.49 -3.81 -6.99
CA HIS A 223 -6.65 -2.82 -5.94
C HIS A 223 -7.59 -1.71 -6.41
N CYS A 224 -8.67 -1.53 -5.63
CA CYS A 224 -9.63 -0.46 -5.80
C CYS A 224 -9.08 0.81 -5.14
N VAL A 225 -8.98 1.92 -5.88
CA VAL A 225 -8.27 3.15 -5.48
C VAL A 225 -9.18 4.37 -5.44
N THR A 226 -9.21 5.05 -4.29
CA THR A 226 -9.70 6.43 -4.14
C THR A 226 -8.51 7.38 -4.22
N LEU A 227 -8.54 8.32 -5.16
CA LEU A 227 -7.45 9.29 -5.38
C LEU A 227 -7.89 10.69 -4.94
N LEU A 228 -7.38 11.10 -3.78
CA LEU A 228 -7.59 12.43 -3.22
C LEU A 228 -6.62 13.42 -3.89
N GLY A 229 -7.12 14.37 -4.68
CA GLY A 229 -6.27 15.34 -5.40
C GLY A 229 -5.79 14.85 -6.78
N SER A 230 -6.67 14.18 -7.53
CA SER A 230 -6.40 13.58 -8.85
C SER A 230 -5.91 14.53 -9.94
N THR A 231 -6.22 15.82 -9.84
CA THR A 231 -5.87 16.82 -10.86
C THR A 231 -4.52 17.50 -10.65
N GLY A 232 -3.84 17.20 -9.54
CA GLY A 232 -2.47 17.64 -9.27
C GLY A 232 -1.41 16.71 -9.89
N SER A 233 -0.13 17.07 -9.74
CA SER A 233 1.00 16.33 -10.30
C SER A 233 1.07 14.87 -9.84
N ILE A 234 0.91 14.62 -8.54
CA ILE A 234 0.88 13.25 -8.00
C ILE A 234 -0.35 12.50 -8.52
N GLY A 235 -1.48 13.18 -8.68
CA GLY A 235 -2.69 12.58 -9.24
C GLY A 235 -2.50 12.12 -10.68
N ASP A 236 -1.90 12.96 -11.53
CA ASP A 236 -1.56 12.60 -12.91
C ASP A 236 -0.61 11.41 -12.97
N SER A 237 0.49 11.43 -12.21
CA SER A 237 1.46 10.33 -12.15
C SER A 237 0.83 9.04 -11.63
N THR A 238 -0.09 9.15 -10.67
CA THR A 238 -0.86 8.00 -10.15
C THR A 238 -1.74 7.40 -11.22
N LEU A 239 -2.49 8.23 -11.95
CA LEU A 239 -3.33 7.79 -13.05
C LEU A 239 -2.53 7.23 -14.23
N ASP A 240 -1.32 7.74 -14.49
CA ASP A 240 -0.40 7.15 -15.48
C ASP A 240 0.00 5.73 -15.07
N VAL A 241 0.40 5.52 -13.81
CA VAL A 241 0.74 4.18 -13.31
C VAL A 241 -0.47 3.25 -13.33
N ILE A 242 -1.64 3.70 -12.88
CA ILE A 242 -2.88 2.90 -12.91
C ILE A 242 -3.24 2.49 -14.34
N ALA A 243 -3.16 3.42 -15.30
CA ALA A 243 -3.48 3.15 -16.70
C ALA A 243 -2.56 2.10 -17.35
N ARG A 244 -1.35 1.90 -16.81
CA ARG A 244 -0.40 0.88 -17.29
C ARG A 244 -0.69 -0.53 -16.76
N HIS A 245 -1.46 -0.65 -15.67
CA HIS A 245 -1.82 -1.93 -15.05
C HIS A 245 -3.33 -2.01 -14.77
N PRO A 246 -4.18 -1.94 -15.82
CA PRO A 246 -5.63 -2.00 -15.66
C PRO A 246 -6.12 -3.34 -15.11
N ASP A 247 -5.31 -4.39 -15.19
CA ASP A 247 -5.53 -5.70 -14.58
C ASP A 247 -5.31 -5.71 -13.05
N ARG A 248 -4.56 -4.72 -12.53
CA ARG A 248 -4.19 -4.65 -11.10
C ARG A 248 -4.72 -3.45 -10.34
N PHE A 249 -5.15 -2.39 -11.01
CA PHE A 249 -5.71 -1.22 -10.35
C PHE A 249 -7.01 -0.79 -11.02
N SER A 250 -8.00 -0.40 -10.21
CA SER A 250 -9.22 0.25 -10.65
C SER A 250 -9.44 1.53 -9.86
N VAL A 251 -10.00 2.55 -10.52
CA VAL A 251 -10.30 3.83 -9.88
C VAL A 251 -11.74 3.81 -9.40
N HIS A 252 -11.95 4.01 -8.09
CA HIS A 252 -13.27 4.11 -7.48
C HIS A 252 -13.75 5.54 -7.40
N THR A 253 -12.92 6.42 -6.82
CA THR A 253 -13.26 7.84 -6.65
C THR A 253 -12.10 8.74 -7.06
N LEU A 254 -12.41 9.80 -7.80
CA LEU A 254 -11.46 10.88 -8.12
C LEU A 254 -11.91 12.18 -7.47
N THR A 255 -10.97 12.91 -6.85
CA THR A 255 -11.30 14.22 -6.27
C THR A 255 -10.45 15.33 -6.83
N ALA A 256 -11.02 16.54 -6.88
CA ALA A 256 -10.33 17.77 -7.22
C ALA A 256 -10.87 18.91 -6.34
N HIS A 257 -10.15 20.03 -6.25
CA HIS A 257 -10.72 21.22 -5.63
C HIS A 257 -11.49 22.04 -6.67
N ARG A 258 -10.79 22.88 -7.46
CA ARG A 258 -11.41 23.81 -8.43
C ARG A 258 -11.33 23.34 -9.88
N ASN A 259 -10.37 22.49 -10.22
CA ASN A 259 -10.12 22.06 -11.60
C ASN A 259 -11.09 20.93 -12.03
N TRP A 260 -12.37 21.25 -12.07
CA TRP A 260 -13.43 20.30 -12.44
C TRP A 260 -13.36 19.89 -13.91
N GLU A 261 -12.80 20.73 -14.79
CA GLU A 261 -12.65 20.45 -16.22
C GLU A 261 -11.69 19.29 -16.46
N LYS A 262 -10.51 19.34 -15.83
CA LYS A 262 -9.54 18.23 -15.88
C LYS A 262 -10.10 16.98 -15.21
N LEU A 263 -10.81 17.14 -14.07
CA LEU A 263 -11.48 16.03 -13.41
C LEU A 263 -12.52 15.37 -14.33
N ALA A 264 -13.29 16.14 -15.10
CA ALA A 264 -14.25 15.60 -16.07
C ALA A 264 -13.54 14.72 -17.11
N ALA A 265 -12.42 15.18 -17.67
CA ALA A 265 -11.63 14.39 -18.61
C ALA A 265 -11.09 13.09 -17.99
N GLN A 266 -10.62 13.15 -16.73
CA GLN A 266 -10.19 11.96 -15.99
C GLN A 266 -11.35 11.00 -15.72
N CYS A 267 -12.54 11.50 -15.33
CA CYS A 267 -13.73 10.68 -15.13
C CYS A 267 -14.19 9.98 -16.41
N VAL A 268 -14.16 10.65 -17.56
CA VAL A 268 -14.50 10.02 -18.85
C VAL A 268 -13.50 8.91 -19.20
N ARG A 269 -12.21 9.11 -18.91
CA ARG A 269 -11.16 8.12 -19.20
C ARG A 269 -11.21 6.90 -18.28
N PHE A 270 -11.40 7.11 -16.97
CA PHE A 270 -11.27 6.06 -15.95
C PHE A 270 -12.60 5.52 -15.44
N ALA A 271 -13.72 6.15 -15.82
CA ALA A 271 -15.08 5.80 -15.42
C ALA A 271 -15.23 5.47 -13.92
N PRO A 272 -14.76 6.34 -13.00
CA PRO A 272 -14.86 6.08 -11.57
C PRO A 272 -16.33 6.07 -11.15
N ARG A 273 -16.63 5.37 -10.05
CA ARG A 273 -17.97 5.36 -9.46
C ARG A 273 -18.37 6.75 -8.96
N ALA A 274 -17.44 7.48 -8.35
CA ALA A 274 -17.72 8.80 -7.82
C ALA A 274 -16.64 9.85 -8.17
N ALA A 275 -17.05 11.11 -8.14
CA ALA A 275 -16.18 12.27 -8.24
C ALA A 275 -16.54 13.30 -7.18
N VAL A 276 -15.55 13.90 -6.52
CA VAL A 276 -15.76 14.93 -5.50
C VAL A 276 -15.03 16.23 -5.87
N VAL A 277 -15.76 17.35 -5.82
CA VAL A 277 -15.19 18.69 -6.03
C VAL A 277 -15.31 19.58 -4.78
N GLY A 278 -14.63 20.73 -4.76
CA GLY A 278 -14.61 21.61 -3.59
C GLY A 278 -15.97 22.23 -3.24
N ASP A 279 -16.75 22.65 -4.24
CA ASP A 279 -17.96 23.43 -4.03
C ASP A 279 -19.14 22.98 -4.93
N ALA A 280 -20.33 23.49 -4.60
CA ALA A 280 -21.58 23.15 -5.29
C ALA A 280 -21.62 23.63 -6.74
N GLN A 281 -20.95 24.74 -7.06
CA GLN A 281 -20.93 25.30 -8.41
C GLN A 281 -20.12 24.42 -9.36
N ALA A 282 -18.89 24.07 -8.96
CA ALA A 282 -18.05 23.12 -9.68
C ALA A 282 -18.75 21.76 -9.84
N ALA A 283 -19.55 21.34 -8.85
CA ALA A 283 -20.27 20.07 -8.90
C ALA A 283 -21.38 20.08 -9.94
N ALA A 284 -22.11 21.19 -10.06
CA ALA A 284 -23.13 21.37 -11.08
C ALA A 284 -22.51 21.36 -12.49
N GLN A 285 -21.38 22.07 -12.68
CA GLN A 285 -20.64 22.10 -13.94
C GLN A 285 -20.11 20.71 -14.34
N LEU A 286 -19.51 19.99 -13.39
CA LEU A 286 -19.02 18.64 -13.61
C LEU A 286 -20.16 17.67 -13.97
N ARG A 287 -21.30 17.71 -13.27
CA ARG A 287 -22.46 16.87 -13.59
C ARG A 287 -22.98 17.11 -15.01
N ALA A 288 -23.09 18.36 -15.42
CA ALA A 288 -23.52 18.71 -16.78
C ALA A 288 -22.55 18.10 -17.81
N ARG A 289 -21.25 18.31 -17.61
CA ARG A 289 -20.22 17.81 -18.53
C ARG A 289 -20.17 16.29 -18.62
N LEU A 290 -20.35 15.58 -17.50
CA LEU A 290 -20.36 14.12 -17.48
C LEU A 290 -21.61 13.54 -18.14
N ARG A 291 -22.77 14.19 -17.99
CA ARG A 291 -24.01 13.79 -18.68
C ARG A 291 -23.88 13.94 -20.20
N GLU A 292 -23.31 15.04 -20.68
CA GLU A 292 -23.01 15.23 -22.11
C GLU A 292 -22.09 14.13 -22.67
N ALA A 293 -21.14 13.68 -21.86
CA ALA A 293 -20.20 12.62 -22.23
C ALA A 293 -20.74 11.19 -22.02
N GLY A 294 -21.97 11.02 -21.54
CA GLY A 294 -22.55 9.70 -21.23
C GLY A 294 -21.88 8.97 -20.06
N CYS A 295 -21.16 9.70 -19.19
CA CYS A 295 -20.44 9.13 -18.06
C CYS A 295 -21.34 9.02 -16.82
N ALA A 296 -21.42 7.82 -16.23
CA ALA A 296 -22.32 7.52 -15.11
C ALA A 296 -21.76 7.88 -13.71
N THR A 297 -20.60 8.54 -13.65
CA THR A 297 -19.94 8.91 -12.38
C THR A 297 -20.84 9.80 -11.50
N HIS A 298 -21.03 9.41 -10.24
CA HIS A 298 -21.78 10.18 -9.26
C HIS A 298 -20.95 11.36 -8.73
N VAL A 299 -21.48 12.59 -8.78
CA VAL A 299 -20.76 13.79 -8.35
C VAL A 299 -21.24 14.27 -6.99
N ALA A 300 -20.32 14.41 -6.03
CA ALA A 300 -20.53 15.03 -4.72
C ALA A 300 -19.59 16.24 -4.53
N HIS A 301 -19.74 16.99 -3.43
CA HIS A 301 -18.88 18.15 -3.15
C HIS A 301 -18.69 18.43 -1.67
N GLY A 302 -17.64 19.18 -1.35
CA GLY A 302 -17.34 19.67 -0.01
C GLY A 302 -16.53 18.69 0.84
N ARG A 303 -16.17 19.14 2.04
CA ARG A 303 -15.28 18.42 2.98
C ARG A 303 -15.88 17.08 3.43
N ASP A 304 -17.15 17.06 3.79
CA ASP A 304 -17.83 15.84 4.23
C ASP A 304 -17.83 14.76 3.13
N ALA A 305 -18.01 15.18 1.87
CA ALA A 305 -17.96 14.26 0.74
C ALA A 305 -16.54 13.71 0.49
N LEU A 306 -15.49 14.50 0.75
CA LEU A 306 -14.10 14.02 0.68
C LEU A 306 -13.82 12.98 1.77
N ALA A 307 -14.25 13.23 3.00
CA ALA A 307 -14.07 12.29 4.11
C ALA A 307 -14.87 10.99 3.90
N ALA A 308 -16.12 11.10 3.40
CA ALA A 308 -16.93 9.94 3.02
C ALA A 308 -16.28 9.11 1.91
N ALA A 309 -15.76 9.76 0.86
CA ALA A 309 -15.05 9.07 -0.23
C ALA A 309 -13.78 8.35 0.25
N ALA A 310 -13.04 8.95 1.18
CA ALA A 310 -11.82 8.37 1.74
C ALA A 310 -12.10 7.17 2.67
N SER A 311 -13.31 7.10 3.25
CA SER A 311 -13.71 6.03 4.17
C SER A 311 -14.61 4.96 3.54
N ASP A 312 -15.05 5.14 2.29
CA ASP A 312 -15.98 4.25 1.58
C ASP A 312 -15.55 2.78 1.63
N ALA A 313 -16.44 1.92 2.14
CA ALA A 313 -16.17 0.49 2.38
C ALA A 313 -15.86 -0.30 1.09
N GLU A 314 -16.28 0.17 -0.07
CA GLU A 314 -16.04 -0.49 -1.36
C GLU A 314 -14.62 -0.27 -1.91
N CYS A 315 -13.87 0.66 -1.31
CA CYS A 315 -12.50 0.96 -1.68
C CYS A 315 -11.56 0.68 -0.49
N ASN A 316 -10.45 -0.01 -0.75
CA ASN A 316 -9.49 -0.37 0.29
C ASN A 316 -8.20 0.46 0.24
N THR A 317 -7.93 1.15 -0.88
CA THR A 317 -6.71 1.92 -1.08
C THR A 317 -7.04 3.39 -1.28
N VAL A 318 -6.35 4.28 -0.57
CA VAL A 318 -6.51 5.74 -0.67
C VAL A 318 -5.16 6.36 -0.99
N VAL A 319 -5.07 7.08 -2.10
CA VAL A 319 -3.90 7.92 -2.42
C VAL A 319 -4.20 9.33 -1.92
N ALA A 320 -3.51 9.73 -0.86
CA ALA A 320 -3.66 11.03 -0.21
C ALA A 320 -2.71 12.05 -0.83
N ALA A 321 -3.18 12.76 -1.87
CA ALA A 321 -2.39 13.71 -2.67
C ALA A 321 -2.98 15.13 -2.72
N ILE A 322 -3.91 15.46 -1.81
CA ILE A 322 -4.35 16.84 -1.58
C ILE A 322 -3.19 17.60 -0.95
N VAL A 323 -2.87 18.80 -1.42
CA VAL A 323 -1.76 19.61 -0.87
C VAL A 323 -2.18 20.31 0.42
N GLY A 324 -1.29 20.35 1.41
CA GLY A 324 -1.46 21.14 2.63
C GLY A 324 -2.48 20.58 3.63
N ALA A 325 -2.83 21.40 4.62
CA ALA A 325 -3.73 21.05 5.72
C ALA A 325 -5.10 20.51 5.28
N ALA A 326 -5.59 20.90 4.10
CA ALA A 326 -6.88 20.49 3.57
C ALA A 326 -7.02 18.96 3.38
N GLY A 327 -5.90 18.24 3.24
CA GLY A 327 -5.89 16.78 3.13
C GLY A 327 -5.96 16.03 4.47
N LEU A 328 -5.81 16.71 5.61
CA LEU A 328 -5.70 16.06 6.91
C LEU A 328 -6.96 15.26 7.28
N GLU A 329 -8.12 15.91 7.25
CA GLU A 329 -9.40 15.30 7.64
C GLU A 329 -9.77 14.07 6.80
N PRO A 330 -9.77 14.10 5.45
CA PRO A 330 -10.07 12.91 4.67
C PRO A 330 -9.02 11.80 4.85
N THR A 331 -7.76 12.15 5.08
CA THR A 331 -6.72 11.13 5.32
C THR A 331 -6.88 10.47 6.69
N LEU A 332 -7.26 11.23 7.73
CA LEU A 332 -7.65 10.66 9.03
C LEU A 332 -8.89 9.77 8.93
N ALA A 333 -9.87 10.15 8.10
CA ALA A 333 -11.03 9.29 7.85
C ALA A 333 -10.63 7.95 7.22
N ALA A 334 -9.69 7.96 6.27
CA ALA A 334 -9.10 6.74 5.71
C ALA A 334 -8.34 5.92 6.77
N ALA A 335 -7.59 6.57 7.66
CA ALA A 335 -6.84 5.90 8.72
C ALA A 335 -7.77 5.17 9.69
N ARG A 336 -8.80 5.87 10.18
CA ARG A 336 -9.82 5.30 11.06
C ARG A 336 -10.60 4.16 10.41
N ALA A 337 -10.82 4.23 9.09
CA ALA A 337 -11.50 3.20 8.32
C ALA A 337 -10.60 2.01 7.94
N GLY A 338 -9.35 1.95 8.41
CA GLY A 338 -8.46 0.81 8.18
C GLY A 338 -7.97 0.68 6.74
N LYS A 339 -7.93 1.78 5.98
CA LYS A 339 -7.51 1.76 4.57
C LYS A 339 -6.01 1.52 4.41
N ARG A 340 -5.60 1.13 3.21
CA ARG A 340 -4.22 1.24 2.73
C ARG A 340 -4.00 2.65 2.19
N ILE A 341 -3.28 3.46 2.95
CA ILE A 341 -3.05 4.88 2.68
C ILE A 341 -1.69 5.05 2.02
N LEU A 342 -1.70 5.54 0.79
CA LEU A 342 -0.54 5.99 0.06
C LEU A 342 -0.40 7.49 0.32
N LEU A 343 0.48 7.84 1.26
CA LEU A 343 0.60 9.21 1.76
C LEU A 343 1.61 9.99 0.92
N ALA A 344 1.10 10.95 0.13
CA ALA A 344 1.91 11.95 -0.57
C ALA A 344 1.80 13.34 0.06
N ASN A 345 0.73 13.59 0.82
CA ASN A 345 0.55 14.81 1.62
C ASN A 345 1.35 14.69 2.92
N LYS A 346 2.54 15.30 2.94
CA LYS A 346 3.39 15.37 4.13
C LYS A 346 2.79 16.28 5.20
N GLU A 347 2.13 17.37 4.82
CA GLU A 347 1.60 18.37 5.75
C GLU A 347 0.56 17.77 6.71
N ALA A 348 -0.25 16.82 6.23
CA ALA A 348 -1.19 16.09 7.06
C ALA A 348 -0.47 15.40 8.23
N LEU A 349 0.62 14.68 7.97
CA LEU A 349 1.38 14.00 9.02
C LEU A 349 2.20 14.97 9.89
N VAL A 350 2.79 16.01 9.29
CA VAL A 350 3.55 17.04 10.00
C VAL A 350 2.68 17.76 11.05
N MET A 351 1.43 18.09 10.70
CA MET A 351 0.53 18.83 11.58
C MET A 351 -0.09 17.98 12.69
N SER A 352 -0.33 16.70 12.42
CA SER A 352 -1.11 15.84 13.32
C SER A 352 -0.28 14.80 14.07
N GLY A 353 0.90 14.46 13.58
CA GLY A 353 1.90 13.63 14.26
C GLY A 353 1.30 12.39 14.92
N ALA A 354 1.42 12.31 16.25
CA ALA A 354 0.89 11.23 17.07
C ALA A 354 -0.60 10.94 16.81
N LEU A 355 -1.45 11.98 16.65
CA LEU A 355 -2.88 11.79 16.39
C LEU A 355 -3.14 10.95 15.14
N PHE A 356 -2.33 11.13 14.10
CA PHE A 356 -2.46 10.38 12.86
C PHE A 356 -1.94 8.96 13.00
N ILE A 357 -0.78 8.78 13.64
CA ILE A 357 -0.20 7.46 13.89
C ILE A 357 -1.14 6.63 14.78
N ASP A 358 -1.70 7.23 15.83
CA ASP A 358 -2.70 6.59 16.70
C ASP A 358 -3.95 6.20 15.93
N ALA A 359 -4.44 7.06 15.02
CA ALA A 359 -5.58 6.74 14.16
C ALA A 359 -5.29 5.58 13.20
N VAL A 360 -4.08 5.52 12.63
CA VAL A 360 -3.62 4.41 11.77
C VAL A 360 -3.58 3.11 12.57
N GLN A 361 -3.00 3.13 13.77
CA GLN A 361 -2.90 1.95 14.64
C GLN A 361 -4.28 1.48 15.11
N ALA A 362 -5.13 2.39 15.58
CA ALA A 362 -6.47 2.08 16.07
C ALA A 362 -7.40 1.56 14.96
N GLY A 363 -7.32 2.14 13.76
CA GLY A 363 -8.08 1.69 12.60
C GLY A 363 -7.53 0.42 11.94
N GLY A 364 -6.30 0.03 12.27
CA GLY A 364 -5.59 -1.06 11.58
C GLY A 364 -5.25 -0.74 10.13
N ALA A 365 -5.10 0.55 9.80
CA ALA A 365 -4.72 1.00 8.46
C ALA A 365 -3.27 0.63 8.14
N THR A 366 -2.97 0.54 6.85
CA THR A 366 -1.59 0.40 6.36
C THR A 366 -1.14 1.76 5.83
N LEU A 367 -0.04 2.29 6.34
CA LEU A 367 0.53 3.56 5.88
C LEU A 367 1.75 3.29 4.99
N LEU A 368 1.73 3.80 3.77
CA LEU A 368 2.82 3.66 2.80
C LEU A 368 3.27 5.04 2.32
N PRO A 369 4.55 5.41 2.48
CA PRO A 369 5.05 6.69 2.00
C PRO A 369 5.12 6.71 0.47
N VAL A 370 4.59 7.79 -0.13
CA VAL A 370 4.74 8.10 -1.56
C VAL A 370 5.81 9.16 -1.78
N ASP A 371 6.07 10.02 -0.80
CA ASP A 371 7.15 10.98 -0.87
C ASP A 371 8.49 10.27 -1.15
N SER A 372 9.31 10.83 -2.03
CA SER A 372 10.37 10.09 -2.72
C SER A 372 11.44 9.60 -1.75
N GLU A 373 11.81 10.45 -0.80
CA GLU A 373 12.82 10.19 0.22
C GLU A 373 12.34 9.18 1.26
N HIS A 374 11.08 9.25 1.69
CA HIS A 374 10.52 8.29 2.65
C HIS A 374 10.20 6.96 1.99
N ASN A 375 9.76 6.96 0.73
CA ASN A 375 9.60 5.74 -0.04
C ASN A 375 10.95 5.03 -0.24
N ALA A 376 12.02 5.79 -0.49
CA ALA A 376 13.39 5.28 -0.54
C ALA A 376 13.82 4.65 0.79
N ILE A 377 13.58 5.34 1.91
CA ILE A 377 13.84 4.80 3.26
C ILE A 377 13.04 3.51 3.47
N PHE A 378 11.74 3.52 3.19
CA PHE A 378 10.86 2.38 3.37
C PHE A 378 11.31 1.16 2.55
N GLN A 379 11.82 1.37 1.34
CA GLN A 379 12.39 0.31 0.51
C GLN A 379 13.70 -0.27 1.06
N CYS A 380 14.46 0.52 1.82
CA CYS A 380 15.68 0.10 2.49
C CYS A 380 15.43 -0.48 3.89
N PHE A 381 14.27 -0.23 4.51
CA PHE A 381 13.94 -0.72 5.85
C PHE A 381 13.71 -2.24 5.91
N PRO A 382 13.98 -2.88 7.06
CA PRO A 382 13.64 -4.29 7.26
C PRO A 382 12.12 -4.49 7.19
N ARG A 383 11.69 -5.64 6.66
CA ARG A 383 10.27 -5.94 6.40
C ARG A 383 9.50 -6.46 7.62
N GLU A 384 10.20 -6.86 8.68
CA GLU A 384 9.57 -7.46 9.86
C GLU A 384 9.03 -6.40 10.82
N PRO A 385 7.71 -6.43 11.15
CA PRO A 385 7.12 -5.46 12.09
C PRO A 385 7.77 -5.51 13.48
N GLY A 386 8.06 -4.33 14.06
CA GLY A 386 8.52 -4.20 15.44
C GLY A 386 10.02 -4.38 15.66
N LEU A 387 10.80 -4.68 14.62
CA LEU A 387 12.25 -4.62 14.66
C LEU A 387 12.70 -3.45 13.78
N HIS A 388 13.30 -2.41 14.39
CA HIS A 388 14.13 -1.47 13.62
C HIS A 388 15.32 -2.18 12.96
N GLY A 389 15.53 -3.48 13.19
CA GLY A 389 16.48 -4.33 12.46
C GLY A 389 17.93 -3.84 12.51
N GLY A 390 18.30 -3.13 13.58
CA GLY A 390 19.62 -2.51 13.72
C GLY A 390 19.77 -1.16 13.03
N VAL A 391 18.71 -0.53 12.51
CA VAL A 391 18.75 0.84 11.98
C VAL A 391 19.23 1.79 13.08
N THR A 392 20.32 2.51 12.81
CA THR A 392 20.90 3.50 13.71
C THR A 392 20.41 4.90 13.40
N ARG A 393 20.33 5.24 12.10
CA ARG A 393 19.87 6.52 11.57
C ARG A 393 19.40 6.41 10.13
N ILE A 394 18.65 7.41 9.70
CA ILE A 394 18.31 7.67 8.30
C ILE A 394 19.02 8.94 7.84
N ILE A 395 19.26 9.03 6.52
CA ILE A 395 19.87 10.19 5.88
C ILE A 395 18.92 10.60 4.75
N LEU A 396 18.20 11.70 4.96
CA LEU A 396 17.30 12.31 3.99
C LEU A 396 18.12 13.16 3.02
N THR A 397 18.13 12.79 1.74
CA THR A 397 18.85 13.59 0.75
C THR A 397 18.01 14.77 0.27
N ALA A 398 18.60 15.91 -0.07
CA ALA A 398 17.90 17.05 -0.66
C ALA A 398 18.63 17.54 -1.92
N SER A 399 17.90 18.06 -2.92
CA SER A 399 18.54 18.70 -4.09
C SER A 399 19.31 19.98 -3.73
N GLY A 400 18.92 20.64 -2.64
CA GLY A 400 19.35 21.99 -2.25
C GLY A 400 18.62 23.13 -2.99
N GLY A 401 17.68 22.80 -3.88
CA GLY A 401 16.87 23.76 -4.61
C GLY A 401 17.66 24.62 -5.62
N PRO A 402 16.97 25.53 -6.34
CA PRO A 402 17.60 26.39 -7.35
C PRO A 402 18.63 27.38 -6.78
N PHE A 403 18.62 27.64 -5.47
CA PHE A 403 19.46 28.67 -4.84
C PHE A 403 20.60 28.12 -3.99
N ARG A 404 20.87 26.81 -4.08
CA ARG A 404 21.97 26.12 -3.40
C ARG A 404 23.31 26.86 -3.46
N LEU A 405 23.68 27.35 -4.65
CA LEU A 405 24.96 28.02 -4.91
C LEU A 405 24.87 29.55 -4.98
N ARG A 406 23.68 30.14 -4.80
CA ARG A 406 23.44 31.57 -5.01
C ARG A 406 23.78 32.37 -3.75
N GLU A 407 24.55 33.44 -3.84
CA GLU A 407 24.91 34.25 -2.66
C GLU A 407 23.65 34.76 -1.89
N PRO A 408 23.57 34.59 -0.55
CA PRO A 408 22.37 34.93 0.22
C PRO A 408 21.90 36.38 0.06
N ALA A 409 22.82 37.33 -0.04
CA ALA A 409 22.51 38.75 -0.23
C ALA A 409 21.72 39.01 -1.53
N THR A 410 21.85 38.15 -2.54
CA THR A 410 21.17 38.29 -3.83
C THR A 410 19.76 37.69 -3.83
N LEU A 411 19.34 37.02 -2.76
CA LEU A 411 18.03 36.36 -2.68
C LEU A 411 16.87 37.36 -2.53
N VAL A 412 17.16 38.62 -2.21
CA VAL A 412 16.15 39.69 -2.05
C VAL A 412 15.37 39.98 -3.33
N ASP A 413 16.00 39.81 -4.50
CA ASP A 413 15.38 40.08 -5.81
C ASP A 413 14.82 38.81 -6.49
N VAL A 414 14.71 37.68 -5.77
CA VAL A 414 14.18 36.42 -6.30
C VAL A 414 12.68 36.52 -6.55
N THR A 415 12.25 36.13 -7.75
CA THR A 415 10.83 36.07 -8.11
C THR A 415 10.22 34.67 -7.88
N PRO A 416 8.88 34.55 -7.80
CA PRO A 416 8.21 33.25 -7.75
C PRO A 416 8.56 32.33 -8.92
N ASP A 417 8.73 32.89 -10.11
CA ASP A 417 9.03 32.11 -11.30
C ASP A 417 10.48 31.59 -11.25
N ASP A 418 11.40 32.32 -10.62
CA ASP A 418 12.76 31.82 -10.38
C ASP A 418 12.79 30.71 -9.32
N ALA A 419 12.03 30.86 -8.24
CA ALA A 419 11.93 29.83 -7.21
C ALA A 419 11.30 28.53 -7.72
N CYS A 420 10.41 28.61 -8.72
CA CYS A 420 9.78 27.45 -9.34
C CYS A 420 10.63 26.73 -10.40
N LYS A 421 11.79 27.28 -10.81
CA LYS A 421 12.71 26.65 -11.77
C LYS A 421 13.59 25.61 -11.08
N HIS A 422 12.99 24.50 -10.62
CA HIS A 422 13.75 23.45 -9.96
C HIS A 422 14.68 22.72 -10.94
N PRO A 423 15.95 22.41 -10.57
CA PRO A 423 16.95 21.84 -11.50
C PRO A 423 16.68 20.41 -11.98
N ASN A 424 15.79 19.66 -11.34
CA ASN A 424 15.71 18.19 -11.47
C ASN A 424 14.26 17.69 -11.58
N TRP A 425 13.32 18.37 -10.92
CA TRP A 425 11.94 17.91 -10.77
C TRP A 425 10.97 18.92 -11.37
N ALA A 426 9.98 18.44 -12.11
CA ALA A 426 8.80 19.23 -12.47
C ALA A 426 7.74 19.06 -11.37
N MET A 427 7.46 20.11 -10.62
CA MET A 427 6.60 20.03 -9.43
C MET A 427 5.59 21.19 -9.36
N GLY A 428 4.64 21.09 -8.41
CA GLY A 428 3.73 22.18 -8.10
C GLY A 428 4.45 23.42 -7.56
N ARG A 429 3.82 24.60 -7.68
CA ARG A 429 4.44 25.88 -7.29
C ARG A 429 4.82 25.94 -5.80
N LYS A 430 3.92 25.50 -4.90
CA LYS A 430 4.15 25.51 -3.44
C LYS A 430 5.39 24.70 -3.06
N ILE A 431 5.44 23.42 -3.45
CA ILE A 431 6.58 22.55 -3.15
C ILE A 431 7.88 23.02 -3.84
N SER A 432 7.80 23.68 -4.99
CA SER A 432 8.98 24.26 -5.64
C SER A 432 9.58 25.41 -4.82
N VAL A 433 8.73 26.29 -4.27
CA VAL A 433 9.17 27.35 -3.34
C VAL A 433 9.71 26.75 -2.05
N ASP A 434 9.05 25.75 -1.48
CA ASP A 434 9.54 25.05 -0.28
C ASP A 434 10.90 24.37 -0.52
N SER A 435 11.14 23.84 -1.72
CA SER A 435 12.44 23.29 -2.10
C SER A 435 13.50 24.39 -2.19
N ALA A 436 13.14 25.54 -2.76
CA ALA A 436 14.03 26.71 -2.85
C ALA A 436 14.41 27.29 -1.49
N THR A 437 13.53 27.23 -0.48
CA THR A 437 13.81 27.65 0.90
C THR A 437 14.39 26.53 1.77
N MET A 438 14.47 25.30 1.25
CA MET A 438 14.66 24.05 2.00
C MET A 438 13.63 23.77 3.10
N MET A 439 12.52 24.53 3.16
CA MET A 439 11.40 24.17 4.03
C MET A 439 10.85 22.78 3.69
N ASN A 440 10.86 22.39 2.41
CA ASN A 440 10.40 21.07 1.98
C ASN A 440 11.14 19.97 2.74
N LYS A 441 12.48 20.05 2.78
CA LYS A 441 13.30 19.09 3.52
C LYS A 441 13.06 19.15 5.02
N GLY A 442 12.80 20.34 5.56
CA GLY A 442 12.40 20.52 6.95
C GLY A 442 11.11 19.78 7.32
N LEU A 443 10.07 19.91 6.50
CA LEU A 443 8.80 19.20 6.68
C LEU A 443 9.00 17.67 6.57
N GLU A 444 9.84 17.22 5.63
CA GLU A 444 10.14 15.80 5.43
C GLU A 444 10.92 15.18 6.60
N VAL A 445 11.77 15.96 7.28
CA VAL A 445 12.43 15.54 8.54
C VAL A 445 11.39 15.27 9.63
N ILE A 446 10.41 16.16 9.79
CA ILE A 446 9.31 15.96 10.74
C ILE A 446 8.44 14.76 10.34
N GLU A 447 8.17 14.59 9.04
CA GLU A 447 7.41 13.45 8.54
C GLU A 447 8.12 12.12 8.82
N ALA A 448 9.44 12.05 8.62
CA ALA A 448 10.23 10.85 8.84
C ALA A 448 10.27 10.40 10.31
N ARG A 449 10.24 11.36 11.26
CA ARG A 449 10.07 11.09 12.70
C ARG A 449 8.86 10.19 12.96
N TRP A 450 7.74 10.52 12.32
CA TRP A 450 6.46 9.85 12.54
C TRP A 450 6.33 8.56 11.73
N LEU A 451 6.75 8.56 10.47
CA LEU A 451 6.65 7.38 9.60
C LEU A 451 7.49 6.19 10.09
N PHE A 452 8.68 6.46 10.63
CA PHE A 452 9.65 5.43 10.98
C PHE A 452 9.92 5.29 12.48
N ASP A 453 9.19 6.06 13.30
CA ASP A 453 9.37 6.13 14.75
C ASP A 453 10.83 6.33 15.19
N LEU A 454 11.48 7.37 14.66
CA LEU A 454 12.90 7.67 14.90
C LEU A 454 13.10 8.92 15.73
N ARG A 455 14.01 8.95 16.71
CA ARG A 455 14.30 10.20 17.44
C ARG A 455 14.95 11.25 16.52
N PRO A 456 14.83 12.56 16.81
CA PRO A 456 15.41 13.61 15.97
C PRO A 456 16.91 13.42 15.67
N GLU A 457 17.68 12.91 16.63
CA GLU A 457 19.13 12.66 16.47
C GLU A 457 19.46 11.50 15.52
N GLN A 458 18.45 10.75 15.09
CA GLN A 458 18.57 9.64 14.15
C GLN A 458 18.18 10.04 12.72
N ILE A 459 17.96 11.34 12.47
CA ILE A 459 17.52 11.86 11.17
C ILE A 459 18.54 12.91 10.69
N ASP A 460 19.42 12.49 9.79
CA ASP A 460 20.41 13.37 9.17
C ASP A 460 19.86 13.94 7.84
N VAL A 461 20.27 15.17 7.50
CA VAL A 461 20.00 15.80 6.19
C VAL A 461 21.31 15.91 5.41
N LEU A 462 21.27 15.50 4.14
CA LEU A 462 22.42 15.53 3.25
C LEU A 462 22.02 16.15 1.91
N ILE A 463 22.76 17.13 1.41
CA ILE A 463 22.48 17.66 0.08
C ILE A 463 23.09 16.72 -0.96
N HIS A 464 22.28 16.27 -1.91
CA HIS A 464 22.64 15.47 -3.06
C HIS A 464 22.05 16.13 -4.33
N PRO A 465 22.81 17.02 -5.01
CA PRO A 465 22.28 17.87 -6.09
C PRO A 465 21.78 17.10 -7.31
N GLN A 466 22.27 15.88 -7.55
CA GLN A 466 21.85 15.06 -8.69
C GLN A 466 20.49 14.38 -8.47
N SER A 467 20.01 14.31 -7.22
CA SER A 467 18.74 13.64 -6.84
C SER A 467 18.59 12.21 -7.36
N VAL A 468 19.71 11.47 -7.47
CA VAL A 468 19.73 10.06 -7.92
C VAL A 468 19.61 9.10 -6.75
N ILE A 469 20.39 9.33 -5.68
CA ILE A 469 20.15 8.68 -4.39
C ILE A 469 19.01 9.44 -3.72
N HIS A 470 17.87 8.80 -3.47
CA HIS A 470 16.72 9.47 -2.87
C HIS A 470 16.82 9.54 -1.34
N SER A 471 17.27 8.47 -0.68
CA SER A 471 17.62 8.47 0.76
C SER A 471 18.50 7.29 1.11
N LEU A 472 19.10 7.34 2.31
CA LEU A 472 19.92 6.27 2.86
C LEU A 472 19.47 5.85 4.27
N VAL A 473 19.78 4.62 4.63
CA VAL A 473 19.50 4.01 5.93
C VAL A 473 20.77 3.35 6.44
N SER A 474 21.27 3.78 7.60
CA SER A 474 22.47 3.23 8.24
C SER A 474 22.12 2.22 9.31
N TYR A 475 22.91 1.17 9.40
CA TYR A 475 22.74 0.04 10.31
C TYR A 475 23.89 -0.06 11.32
N ALA A 476 23.64 -0.76 12.43
CA ALA A 476 24.56 -0.89 13.57
C ALA A 476 25.84 -1.67 13.24
N ASP A 477 25.83 -2.46 12.17
CA ASP A 477 26.98 -3.17 11.62
C ASP A 477 27.90 -2.28 10.77
N GLY A 478 27.52 -1.01 10.56
CA GLY A 478 28.22 -0.05 9.71
C GLY A 478 27.74 -0.03 8.26
N SER A 479 26.82 -0.91 7.87
CA SER A 479 26.22 -0.93 6.54
C SER A 479 25.35 0.30 6.31
N THR A 480 25.32 0.80 5.08
CA THR A 480 24.37 1.83 4.65
C THR A 480 23.70 1.38 3.35
N LEU A 481 22.38 1.28 3.39
CA LEU A 481 21.57 0.95 2.22
C LEU A 481 20.99 2.24 1.64
N ALA A 482 20.86 2.28 0.32
CA ALA A 482 20.30 3.42 -0.39
C ALA A 482 19.40 2.94 -1.52
N GLN A 483 18.33 3.70 -1.78
CA GLN A 483 17.51 3.49 -2.99
C GLN A 483 17.84 4.58 -4.01
N LEU A 484 18.10 4.13 -5.24
CA LEU A 484 18.50 4.95 -6.36
C LEU A 484 17.46 4.91 -7.47
N GLY A 485 17.27 6.02 -8.17
CA GLY A 485 16.38 6.12 -9.32
C GLY A 485 16.53 7.42 -10.09
N ASN A 486 15.92 7.48 -11.27
CA ASN A 486 15.70 8.75 -11.95
C ASN A 486 14.69 9.58 -11.15
N PRO A 487 14.80 10.93 -11.11
CA PRO A 487 13.91 11.80 -10.35
C PRO A 487 12.50 11.84 -10.96
N ASP A 488 11.71 10.81 -10.69
CA ASP A 488 10.37 10.60 -11.24
C ASP A 488 9.44 9.95 -10.20
N MET A 489 8.35 10.67 -9.86
CA MET A 489 7.38 10.23 -8.85
C MET A 489 6.61 8.97 -9.23
N ARG A 490 6.58 8.58 -10.50
CA ARG A 490 5.94 7.32 -10.91
C ARG A 490 6.62 6.11 -10.27
N THR A 491 7.92 6.18 -9.95
CA THR A 491 8.64 5.11 -9.24
C THR A 491 8.13 4.88 -7.82
N PRO A 492 8.15 5.87 -6.90
CA PRO A 492 7.64 5.67 -5.54
C PRO A 492 6.13 5.42 -5.52
N ILE A 493 5.36 6.01 -6.43
CA ILE A 493 3.92 5.74 -6.60
C ILE A 493 3.68 4.27 -6.99
N ALA A 494 4.38 3.76 -8.02
CA ALA A 494 4.25 2.37 -8.44
C ALA A 494 4.67 1.39 -7.35
N HIS A 495 5.74 1.71 -6.61
CA HIS A 495 6.16 0.95 -5.45
C HIS A 495 5.04 0.92 -4.39
N ALA A 496 4.54 2.07 -3.98
CA ALA A 496 3.53 2.16 -2.94
C ALA A 496 2.19 1.53 -3.39
N LEU A 497 1.82 1.61 -4.67
CA LEU A 497 0.60 0.96 -5.20
C LEU A 497 0.73 -0.56 -5.18
N ALA A 498 1.88 -1.10 -5.58
CA ALA A 498 2.09 -2.54 -5.74
C ALA A 498 2.61 -3.27 -4.51
N PHE A 499 3.11 -2.54 -3.51
CA PHE A 499 3.75 -3.12 -2.33
C PHE A 499 2.90 -4.25 -1.71
N PRO A 500 3.47 -5.45 -1.46
CA PRO A 500 4.91 -5.77 -1.44
C PRO A 500 5.52 -6.17 -2.79
N ALA A 501 4.72 -6.27 -3.85
CA ALA A 501 5.19 -6.55 -5.20
C ALA A 501 5.76 -5.30 -5.88
N ARG A 502 6.27 -5.46 -7.10
CA ARG A 502 6.69 -4.36 -7.98
C ARG A 502 5.91 -4.42 -9.29
N VAL A 503 5.66 -3.24 -9.87
CA VAL A 503 5.02 -3.07 -11.17
C VAL A 503 5.80 -2.07 -12.00
N ALA A 504 5.65 -2.11 -13.32
CA ALA A 504 6.33 -1.16 -14.20
C ALA A 504 5.79 0.27 -13.98
N SER A 505 6.65 1.22 -13.61
CA SER A 505 6.26 2.62 -13.45
C SER A 505 6.20 3.38 -14.78
N GLY A 506 6.88 2.88 -15.82
CA GLY A 506 7.10 3.61 -17.07
C GLY A 506 8.26 4.60 -17.03
N VAL A 507 9.07 4.55 -15.96
CA VAL A 507 10.31 5.31 -15.83
C VAL A 507 11.45 4.51 -16.45
N GLU A 508 12.31 5.19 -17.21
CA GLU A 508 13.49 4.57 -17.80
C GLU A 508 14.43 4.03 -16.70
N PRO A 509 15.14 2.91 -16.97
CA PRO A 509 16.18 2.41 -16.07
C PRO A 509 17.26 3.48 -15.81
N LEU A 510 17.77 3.51 -14.58
CA LEU A 510 18.88 4.40 -14.21
C LEU A 510 20.17 3.94 -14.90
N ASP A 511 20.82 4.84 -15.64
CA ASP A 511 22.14 4.61 -16.22
C ASP A 511 23.21 5.39 -15.43
N LEU A 512 23.93 4.68 -14.57
CA LEU A 512 24.99 5.27 -13.74
C LEU A 512 26.17 5.79 -14.58
N THR A 513 26.37 5.28 -15.80
CA THR A 513 27.44 5.78 -16.67
C THR A 513 27.12 7.17 -17.22
N GLN A 514 25.83 7.46 -17.44
CA GLN A 514 25.36 8.79 -17.83
C GLN A 514 25.33 9.76 -16.65
N VAL A 515 24.97 9.28 -15.45
CA VAL A 515 25.02 10.10 -14.22
C VAL A 515 26.46 10.51 -13.91
N ALA A 516 27.41 9.58 -14.08
CA ALA A 516 28.86 9.70 -13.92
C ALA A 516 29.37 10.10 -12.52
N THR A 517 28.81 11.13 -11.88
CA THR A 517 29.28 11.68 -10.61
C THR A 517 28.12 11.91 -9.65
N LEU A 518 28.27 11.41 -8.42
CA LEU A 518 27.37 11.67 -7.30
C LEU A 518 28.13 12.50 -6.26
N THR A 519 27.60 13.66 -5.88
CA THR A 519 28.21 14.56 -4.89
C THR A 519 27.33 14.71 -3.66
N PHE A 520 27.96 14.93 -2.51
CA PHE A 520 27.28 15.12 -1.24
C PHE A 520 27.88 16.29 -0.47
N GLU A 521 27.03 17.13 0.12
CA GLU A 521 27.44 18.26 0.97
C GLU A 521 26.52 18.39 2.18
N LYS A 522 27.03 18.97 3.27
CA LYS A 522 26.19 19.29 4.43
C LYS A 522 25.29 20.48 4.10
N PRO A 523 24.04 20.51 4.58
CA PRO A 523 23.20 21.69 4.43
C PRO A 523 23.75 22.86 5.23
N ASP A 524 23.67 24.05 4.66
CA ASP A 524 24.02 25.33 5.28
C ASP A 524 22.76 25.95 5.89
N VAL A 525 22.62 25.84 7.22
CA VAL A 525 21.43 26.32 7.94
C VAL A 525 21.35 27.84 8.07
N GLU A 526 22.47 28.56 7.89
CA GLU A 526 22.47 30.03 7.85
C GLU A 526 21.89 30.52 6.52
N ARG A 527 22.27 29.85 5.43
CA ARG A 527 21.70 30.07 4.09
C ARG A 527 20.24 29.64 3.99
N PHE A 528 19.85 28.60 4.71
CA PHE A 528 18.50 28.04 4.69
C PHE A 528 17.83 28.05 6.07
N PRO A 529 17.41 29.22 6.58
CA PRO A 529 16.82 29.34 7.93
C PRO A 529 15.56 28.49 8.12
N CYS A 530 14.77 28.27 7.06
CA CYS A 530 13.59 27.42 7.12
C CYS A 530 13.90 25.97 7.54
N LEU A 531 15.05 25.43 7.12
CA LEU A 531 15.49 24.12 7.58
C LEU A 531 15.78 24.15 9.09
N ALA A 532 16.45 25.20 9.58
CA ALA A 532 16.73 25.36 11.00
C ALA A 532 15.44 25.44 11.83
N PHE A 533 14.44 26.20 11.37
CA PHE A 533 13.13 26.29 12.04
C PHE A 533 12.42 24.94 12.10
N ALA A 534 12.48 24.13 11.04
CA ALA A 534 11.87 22.80 11.06
C ALA A 534 12.58 21.83 12.01
N LEU A 535 13.92 21.84 12.04
CA LEU A 535 14.70 21.06 12.99
C LEU A 535 14.43 21.49 14.44
N GLN A 536 14.21 22.79 14.67
CA GLN A 536 13.83 23.30 15.97
C GLN A 536 12.42 22.87 16.36
N ALA A 537 11.44 23.04 15.48
CA ALA A 537 10.06 22.59 15.72
C ALA A 537 9.96 21.08 15.98
N LEU A 538 10.79 20.27 15.33
CA LEU A 538 10.89 18.83 15.61
C LEU A 538 11.38 18.55 17.03
N ARG A 539 12.37 19.31 17.51
CA ARG A 539 12.90 19.18 18.89
C ARG A 539 11.93 19.69 19.94
N ASP A 540 11.26 20.80 19.66
CA ASP A 540 10.27 21.40 20.58
C ASP A 540 9.04 20.49 20.73
N GLY A 541 8.67 19.77 19.67
CA GLY A 541 7.54 18.84 19.68
C GLY A 541 6.20 19.55 19.84
N GLY A 542 5.20 18.84 20.38
CA GLY A 542 3.85 19.37 20.56
C GLY A 542 3.25 19.87 19.24
N SER A 543 2.66 21.07 19.26
CA SER A 543 2.07 21.71 18.08
C SER A 543 3.03 22.64 17.31
N ALA A 544 4.33 22.64 17.61
CA ALA A 544 5.31 23.50 16.94
C ALA A 544 5.37 23.24 15.43
N SER A 545 5.27 21.97 15.01
CA SER A 545 5.21 21.59 13.60
C SER A 545 3.93 22.07 12.90
N THR A 546 2.80 22.14 13.63
CA THR A 546 1.55 22.72 13.15
C THR A 546 1.69 24.22 12.90
N VAL A 547 2.30 24.94 13.85
CA VAL A 547 2.58 26.38 13.72
C VAL A 547 3.51 26.65 12.54
N LEU A 548 4.60 25.89 12.43
CA LEU A 548 5.54 25.95 11.32
C LEU A 548 4.85 25.76 9.96
N ASN A 549 4.06 24.69 9.81
CA ASN A 549 3.37 24.38 8.56
C ASN A 549 2.39 25.50 8.17
N ALA A 550 1.55 25.93 9.13
CA ALA A 550 0.56 26.97 8.91
C ALA A 550 1.19 28.31 8.50
N ALA A 551 2.26 28.72 9.19
CA ALA A 551 3.01 29.93 8.86
C ALA A 551 3.63 29.84 7.47
N ASN A 552 4.24 28.70 7.14
CA ASN A 552 4.86 28.46 5.85
C ASN A 552 3.84 28.51 4.69
N GLU A 553 2.67 27.86 4.83
CA GLU A 553 1.65 27.88 3.79
C GLU A 553 1.22 29.32 3.46
N ILE A 554 0.96 30.15 4.47
CA ILE A 554 0.56 31.55 4.29
C ILE A 554 1.69 32.39 3.67
N ALA A 555 2.93 32.22 4.14
CA ALA A 555 4.08 32.95 3.62
C ALA A 555 4.38 32.60 2.16
N VAL A 556 4.34 31.31 1.81
CA VAL A 556 4.56 30.84 0.43
C VAL A 556 3.43 31.30 -0.49
N GLU A 557 2.17 31.24 -0.05
CA GLU A 557 1.04 31.76 -0.83
C GLU A 557 1.22 33.25 -1.12
N ALA A 558 1.58 34.06 -0.12
CA ALA A 558 1.83 35.49 -0.29
C ALA A 558 3.01 35.77 -1.24
N PHE A 559 4.10 35.00 -1.14
CA PHE A 559 5.23 35.12 -2.07
C PHE A 559 4.82 34.76 -3.50
N LEU A 560 4.12 33.64 -3.70
CA LEU A 560 3.60 33.22 -5.00
C LEU A 560 2.64 34.24 -5.62
N ALA A 561 1.90 34.97 -4.77
CA ALA A 561 1.03 36.07 -5.13
C ALA A 561 1.76 37.41 -5.31
N ARG A 562 3.10 37.44 -5.19
CA ARG A 562 3.96 38.63 -5.31
C ARG A 562 3.63 39.74 -4.29
N GLN A 563 3.19 39.35 -3.09
CA GLN A 563 2.86 40.27 -2.00
C GLN A 563 4.01 40.52 -1.02
N ILE A 564 5.02 39.65 -1.05
CA ILE A 564 6.25 39.72 -0.27
C ILE A 564 7.43 39.19 -1.12
N GLY A 565 8.65 39.60 -0.77
CA GLY A 565 9.88 39.05 -1.34
C GLY A 565 10.24 37.67 -0.77
N PHE A 566 11.16 36.96 -1.45
CA PHE A 566 11.54 35.59 -1.10
C PHE A 566 12.10 35.45 0.33
N THR A 567 12.96 36.37 0.76
CA THR A 567 13.58 36.34 2.09
C THR A 567 12.59 36.61 3.23
N ALA A 568 11.43 37.22 2.93
CA ALA A 568 10.38 37.46 3.92
C ALA A 568 9.68 36.16 4.34
N ILE A 569 9.77 35.07 3.55
CA ILE A 569 9.18 33.78 3.91
C ILE A 569 9.76 33.28 5.24
N ALA A 570 11.09 33.20 5.33
CA ALA A 570 11.76 32.78 6.55
C ALA A 570 11.49 33.73 7.72
N ALA A 571 11.49 35.04 7.47
CA ALA A 571 11.24 36.04 8.51
C ALA A 571 9.84 35.91 9.13
N ILE A 572 8.80 35.72 8.29
CA ILE A 572 7.43 35.52 8.75
C ILE A 572 7.29 34.21 9.51
N VAL A 573 7.89 33.12 9.03
CA VAL A 573 7.85 31.83 9.72
C VAL A 573 8.48 31.94 11.11
N GLY A 574 9.66 32.58 11.22
CA GLY A 574 10.31 32.82 12.50
C GLY A 574 9.44 33.68 13.45
N ASP A 575 8.91 34.79 12.96
CA ASP A 575 8.01 35.67 13.71
C ASP A 575 6.80 34.92 14.30
N VAL A 576 6.19 34.02 13.53
CA VAL A 576 5.00 33.27 13.95
C VAL A 576 5.35 32.19 14.97
N LEU A 577 6.50 31.52 14.80
CA LEU A 577 7.00 30.55 15.78
C LEU A 577 7.30 31.19 17.13
N GLU A 578 7.79 32.43 17.16
CA GLU A 578 8.02 33.18 18.40
C GLU A 578 6.71 33.64 19.06
N GLN A 579 5.71 34.01 18.28
CA GLN A 579 4.44 34.57 18.77
C GLN A 579 3.42 33.52 19.22
N VAL A 580 3.38 32.37 18.55
CA VAL A 580 2.37 31.34 18.78
C VAL A 580 2.98 30.21 19.60
N HIS A 581 2.64 30.17 20.88
CA HIS A 581 3.11 29.10 21.77
C HIS A 581 2.60 27.72 21.32
N ALA A 582 3.54 26.79 21.27
CA ALA A 582 3.26 25.39 21.03
C ALA A 582 2.70 24.73 22.29
N ASP A 583 1.61 23.99 22.11
CA ASP A 583 0.93 23.25 23.16
C ASP A 583 0.87 21.76 22.77
N VAL A 584 0.77 20.86 23.74
CA VAL A 584 0.53 19.44 23.45
C VAL A 584 -0.93 19.29 23.01
N SER A 585 -1.15 19.02 21.72
CA SER A 585 -2.48 18.81 21.15
C SER A 585 -2.78 17.32 21.04
N THR A 586 -3.89 16.87 21.62
CA THR A 586 -4.31 15.45 21.62
C THR A 586 -5.57 15.19 20.79
N THR A 587 -6.18 16.24 20.22
CA THR A 587 -7.41 16.14 19.42
C THR A 587 -7.25 16.84 18.08
N LEU A 588 -8.03 16.41 17.08
CA LEU A 588 -8.05 17.05 15.77
C LEU A 588 -8.45 18.53 15.88
N ASP A 589 -9.46 18.84 16.70
CA ASP A 589 -9.93 20.21 16.88
C ASP A 589 -8.85 21.11 17.49
N ALA A 590 -8.03 20.59 18.41
CA ALA A 590 -6.90 21.33 18.96
C ALA A 590 -5.83 21.63 17.90
N VAL A 591 -5.49 20.64 17.05
CA VAL A 591 -4.56 20.83 15.91
C VAL A 591 -5.11 21.89 14.94
N LEU A 592 -6.40 21.84 14.63
CA LEU A 592 -7.05 22.81 13.75
C LEU A 592 -7.14 24.21 14.37
N ASP A 593 -7.35 24.34 15.68
CA ASP A 593 -7.30 25.63 16.38
C ASP A 593 -5.90 26.24 16.32
N VAL A 594 -4.86 25.44 16.59
CA VAL A 594 -3.46 25.91 16.50
C VAL A 594 -3.12 26.35 15.07
N ASP A 595 -3.48 25.56 14.06
CA ASP A 595 -3.33 25.95 12.64
C ASP A 595 -4.03 27.29 12.37
N ALA A 596 -5.26 27.46 12.82
CA ALA A 596 -6.02 28.70 12.64
C ALA A 596 -5.38 29.90 13.37
N ARG A 597 -4.86 29.72 14.59
CA ARG A 597 -4.12 30.77 15.32
C ARG A 597 -2.84 31.16 14.59
N ALA A 598 -2.06 30.18 14.13
CA ALA A 598 -0.83 30.40 13.39
C ALA A 598 -1.08 31.11 12.06
N ARG A 599 -2.13 30.74 11.31
CA ARG A 599 -2.52 31.45 10.08
C ARG A 599 -2.91 32.91 10.35
N ARG A 600 -3.66 33.19 11.43
CA ARG A 600 -4.00 34.57 11.83
C ARG A 600 -2.75 35.38 12.16
N ALA A 601 -1.80 34.79 12.90
CA ALA A 601 -0.52 35.44 13.21
C ALA A 601 0.31 35.69 11.95
N ALA A 602 0.36 34.73 11.02
CA ALA A 602 1.06 34.88 9.74
C ALA A 602 0.45 36.00 8.89
N HIS A 603 -0.88 36.09 8.80
CA HIS A 603 -1.55 37.20 8.11
C HIS A 603 -1.26 38.57 8.74
N HIS A 604 -1.18 38.66 10.07
CA HIS A 604 -0.78 39.88 10.75
C HIS A 604 0.69 40.23 10.46
N ALA A 605 1.58 39.23 10.44
CA ALA A 605 2.99 39.41 10.10
C ALA A 605 3.18 39.90 8.66
N LEU A 606 2.39 39.41 7.70
CA LEU A 606 2.45 39.84 6.28
C LEU A 606 2.36 41.36 6.14
N ALA A 607 1.49 42.03 6.89
CA ALA A 607 1.33 43.48 6.83
C ALA A 607 2.64 44.25 7.10
N ARG A 608 3.56 43.69 7.89
CA ARG A 608 4.88 44.30 8.17
C ARG A 608 5.87 44.17 7.00
N TYR A 609 5.72 43.13 6.17
CA TYR A 609 6.65 42.82 5.08
C TYR A 609 6.14 43.28 3.72
N SER A 610 4.82 43.31 3.48
CA SER A 610 4.24 43.83 2.23
C SER A 610 4.46 45.33 2.03
N GLY A 611 4.68 46.10 3.10
CA GLY A 611 4.93 47.54 3.05
C GLY A 611 6.36 47.96 2.74
N ARG A 612 7.37 47.09 2.96
CA ARG A 612 8.79 47.43 2.79
C ARG A 612 9.21 47.51 1.31
N GLU A 613 8.66 46.67 0.43
CA GLU A 613 8.95 46.72 -1.01
C GLU A 613 8.33 47.94 -1.72
N SER A 614 7.19 48.45 -1.24
CA SER A 614 6.58 49.67 -1.80
C SER A 614 7.40 50.93 -1.50
N ALA A 615 8.21 50.92 -0.43
CA ALA A 615 9.10 52.03 -0.07
C ALA A 615 10.45 51.93 -0.79
N ASP A 616 11.06 50.75 -0.85
CA ASP A 616 12.35 50.54 -1.54
C ASP A 616 12.22 50.54 -3.07
N GLY A 617 11.10 50.04 -3.61
CA GLY A 617 10.81 50.11 -5.05
C GLY A 617 10.67 51.55 -5.56
N ARG A 618 10.07 52.45 -4.76
CA ARG A 618 10.01 53.89 -5.08
C ARG A 618 11.38 54.57 -4.99
N ALA A 619 12.21 54.18 -4.02
CA ALA A 619 13.57 54.72 -3.88
C ALA A 619 14.50 54.29 -5.03
N ARG A 620 14.37 53.05 -5.53
CA ARG A 620 15.12 52.54 -6.69
C ARG A 620 14.69 53.18 -8.02
N THR A 621 13.39 53.46 -8.23
CA THR A 621 12.94 54.22 -9.41
C THR A 621 13.40 55.69 -9.38
N ALA A 622 13.60 56.29 -8.21
CA ALA A 622 14.07 57.66 -8.08
C ALA A 622 15.59 57.81 -8.32
N THR A 623 16.37 56.75 -8.12
CA THR A 623 17.84 56.75 -8.30
C THR A 623 18.27 56.28 -9.70
N GLY A 624 17.45 55.52 -10.42
CA GLY A 624 17.72 55.12 -11.81
C GLY A 624 17.46 56.18 -12.90
N GLN A 625 16.97 57.37 -12.54
CA GLN A 625 16.77 58.50 -13.47
C GLN A 625 17.88 59.58 -13.39
N ARG A 626 18.97 59.33 -12.67
CA ARG A 626 20.18 60.17 -12.69
C ARG A 626 21.42 59.29 -12.85
N GLY A 627 21.71 58.91 -14.09
CA GLY A 627 22.92 58.18 -14.50
C GLY A 627 23.07 58.20 -16.00
#